data_AF-A0A925YTZ9-F1
#
_entry.id   AF-A0A925YTZ9-F1
#
_cell.length_a   1.000
_cell.length_b   1.000
_cell.length_c   1.000
_cell.angle_alpha   90.00
_cell.angle_beta   90.00
_cell.angle_gamma   90.00
#
_symmetry.space_group_name_H-M   'P 1'
#
loop_
_entity.id
_entity.type
_entity.pdbx_description
1 polymer ?
#
loop_
_entity_poly.entity_id
_entity_poly.type
_entity_poly.pdbx_seq_one_letter_code
_entity_poly.pdbx_strand_id
1 'polypeptide(L)'
;ASYDALAALTFDTDLTGLDLGGLTLTAGVYRFSSSAQLTGTLTLDAQGDADARFVFQIGSTLTTASNSLVALINVAPGLECGPESGLFWQIGSSATIGTGSAFAGNLLALTSITLNTGASIDFGRALAINGAVTLDSNRIDASDTDGGFCLEITPVPEPGTYGMAGCALLLFATLSHRRQKHACSRA
;
A
#
# COMPACT_ATOMS: atom_id res chain seq x y z
N ALA A 1 4.99 14.04 13.42
CA ALA A 1 4.34 14.44 12.15
C ALA A 1 3.49 13.30 11.59
N SER A 2 4.05 12.25 10.99
CA SER A 2 3.24 11.12 10.46
C SER A 2 2.58 10.29 11.57
N TYR A 3 3.31 9.99 12.66
CA TYR A 3 2.74 9.28 13.82
C TYR A 3 1.53 10.00 14.42
N ASP A 4 1.66 11.30 14.70
CA ASP A 4 0.58 12.10 15.29
C ASP A 4 -0.60 12.28 14.32
N ALA A 5 -0.32 12.39 13.01
CA ALA A 5 -1.36 12.47 11.98
C ALA A 5 -2.20 11.18 11.95
N LEU A 6 -1.55 10.00 11.97
CA LEU A 6 -2.25 8.72 12.02
C LEU A 6 -3.04 8.54 13.32
N ALA A 7 -2.49 8.96 14.47
CA ALA A 7 -3.16 8.90 15.76
C ALA A 7 -4.36 9.86 15.87
N ALA A 8 -4.38 10.93 15.06
CA ALA A 8 -5.44 11.93 15.05
C ALA A 8 -6.60 11.60 14.10
N LEU A 9 -6.48 10.56 13.26
CA LEU A 9 -7.58 10.15 12.38
C LEU A 9 -8.80 9.72 13.21
N THR A 10 -9.99 10.07 12.71
CA THR A 10 -11.23 9.49 13.22
C THR A 10 -11.23 7.99 12.91
N PHE A 11 -11.48 7.16 13.92
CA PHE A 11 -11.59 5.72 13.73
C PHE A 11 -13.02 5.32 13.31
N ASP A 12 -13.12 4.30 12.47
CA ASP A 12 -14.38 3.75 11.99
C ASP A 12 -14.90 2.63 12.90
N THR A 13 -13.97 1.82 13.44
CA THR A 13 -14.32 0.63 14.24
C THR A 13 -13.35 0.47 15.41
N ASP A 14 -13.90 0.23 16.60
CA ASP A 14 -13.13 -0.15 17.78
C ASP A 14 -13.07 -1.69 17.89
N LEU A 15 -11.86 -2.25 17.83
CA LEU A 15 -11.57 -3.68 17.93
C LEU A 15 -10.91 -4.04 19.27
N THR A 16 -10.94 -3.13 20.26
CA THR A 16 -10.34 -3.36 21.58
C THR A 16 -10.79 -4.71 22.17
N GLY A 17 -9.81 -5.54 22.54
CA GLY A 17 -10.05 -6.84 23.17
C GLY A 17 -10.29 -7.99 22.20
N LEU A 18 -10.34 -7.73 20.89
CA LEU A 18 -10.39 -8.76 19.86
C LEU A 18 -8.97 -9.10 19.38
N ASP A 19 -8.75 -10.38 19.06
CA ASP A 19 -7.57 -10.81 18.30
C ASP A 19 -7.81 -10.50 16.81
N LEU A 20 -6.81 -9.96 16.13
CA LEU A 20 -6.86 -9.70 14.69
C LEU A 20 -6.86 -10.99 13.86
N GLY A 21 -6.44 -12.10 14.46
CA GLY A 21 -6.42 -13.42 13.88
C GLY A 21 -7.80 -13.92 13.46
N GLY A 22 -7.91 -14.38 12.21
CA GLY A 22 -9.14 -14.88 11.61
C GLY A 22 -10.08 -13.78 11.10
N LEU A 23 -9.76 -12.50 11.33
CA LEU A 23 -10.57 -11.40 10.81
C LEU A 23 -10.29 -11.15 9.33
N THR A 24 -11.35 -10.74 8.62
CA THR A 24 -11.25 -10.12 7.30
C THR A 24 -11.78 -8.70 7.43
N LEU A 25 -10.91 -7.71 7.19
CA LEU A 25 -11.21 -6.29 7.34
C LEU A 25 -11.14 -5.61 5.98
N THR A 26 -12.08 -4.70 5.72
CA THR A 26 -12.05 -3.82 4.54
C THR A 26 -11.20 -2.58 4.82
N ALA A 27 -11.03 -1.70 3.83
CA ALA A 27 -10.39 -0.41 4.08
C ALA A 27 -11.10 0.35 5.22
N GLY A 28 -10.32 0.99 6.08
CA GLY A 28 -10.80 1.74 7.25
C GLY A 28 -9.74 2.02 8.31
N VAL A 29 -10.15 2.79 9.31
CA VAL A 29 -9.35 3.12 10.51
C VAL A 29 -9.87 2.32 11.70
N TYR A 30 -9.03 1.42 12.21
CA TYR A 30 -9.32 0.50 13.29
C TYR A 30 -8.59 0.91 14.57
N ARG A 31 -9.34 1.01 15.67
CA ARG A 31 -8.81 1.43 16.97
C ARG A 31 -8.71 0.26 17.94
N PHE A 32 -7.63 0.27 18.72
CA PHE A 32 -7.47 -0.46 19.96
C PHE A 32 -7.12 0.55 21.05
N SER A 33 -7.96 0.70 22.06
CA SER A 33 -7.69 1.57 23.22
C SER A 33 -6.57 1.04 24.11
N SER A 34 -6.25 -0.26 23.99
CA SER A 34 -5.18 -0.96 24.70
C SER A 34 -4.24 -1.68 23.73
N SER A 35 -3.83 -2.91 24.05
CA SER A 35 -2.95 -3.71 23.19
C SER A 35 -3.73 -4.40 22.08
N ALA A 36 -3.09 -4.60 20.94
CA ALA A 36 -3.58 -5.46 19.87
C ALA A 36 -2.75 -6.76 19.83
N GLN A 37 -3.41 -7.86 19.49
CA GLN A 37 -2.77 -9.15 19.27
C GLN A 37 -3.16 -9.69 17.89
N LEU A 38 -2.23 -10.42 17.29
CA LEU A 38 -2.45 -11.14 16.03
C LEU A 38 -2.00 -12.59 16.16
N THR A 39 -2.96 -13.50 16.25
CA THR A 39 -2.75 -14.95 16.27
C THR A 39 -3.29 -15.60 15.00
N GLY A 40 -2.40 -16.05 14.11
CA GLY A 40 -2.79 -16.62 12.82
C GLY A 40 -2.89 -15.55 11.74
N THR A 41 -3.92 -15.62 10.89
CA THR A 41 -4.01 -14.77 9.69
C THR A 41 -4.99 -13.63 9.88
N LEU A 42 -4.54 -12.40 9.67
CA LEU A 42 -5.39 -11.24 9.40
C LEU A 42 -5.48 -11.06 7.89
N THR A 43 -6.69 -11.01 7.36
CA THR A 43 -6.94 -10.70 5.95
C THR A 43 -7.41 -9.26 5.82
N LEU A 44 -6.75 -8.49 4.96
CA LEU A 44 -7.12 -7.14 4.57
C LEU A 44 -7.64 -7.21 3.14
N ASP A 45 -8.91 -6.90 2.94
CA ASP A 45 -9.58 -6.96 1.65
C ASP A 45 -9.75 -5.54 1.12
N ALA A 46 -8.95 -5.19 0.11
CA ALA A 46 -9.02 -3.88 -0.52
C ALA A 46 -10.21 -3.73 -1.48
N GLN A 47 -10.95 -4.82 -1.78
CA GLN A 47 -12.17 -4.82 -2.60
C GLN A 47 -12.04 -4.17 -4.00
N GLY A 48 -10.82 -4.09 -4.53
CA GLY A 48 -10.52 -3.40 -5.79
C GLY A 48 -10.55 -1.88 -5.69
N ASP A 49 -10.53 -1.32 -4.48
CA ASP A 49 -10.50 0.12 -4.23
C ASP A 49 -9.10 0.69 -4.50
N ALA A 50 -9.03 1.71 -5.35
CA ALA A 50 -7.81 2.40 -5.72
C ALA A 50 -7.32 3.40 -4.65
N ASP A 51 -8.16 3.67 -3.65
CA ASP A 51 -7.85 4.53 -2.50
C ASP A 51 -7.84 3.72 -1.18
N ALA A 52 -7.67 2.39 -1.28
CA ALA A 52 -7.71 1.51 -0.12
C ALA A 52 -6.69 1.93 0.96
N ARG A 53 -7.21 2.24 2.14
CA ARG A 53 -6.42 2.67 3.30
C ARG A 53 -6.76 1.81 4.50
N PHE A 54 -5.73 1.27 5.14
CA PHE A 54 -5.83 0.52 6.38
C PHE A 54 -4.98 1.19 7.44
N VAL A 55 -5.62 1.68 8.50
CA VAL A 55 -4.91 2.28 9.63
C VAL A 55 -5.28 1.55 10.91
N PHE A 56 -4.28 1.07 11.62
CA PHE A 56 -4.44 0.51 12.96
C PHE A 56 -3.88 1.49 13.98
N GLN A 57 -4.75 2.06 14.81
CA GLN A 57 -4.41 2.92 15.94
C GLN A 57 -4.40 2.10 17.23
N ILE A 58 -3.22 1.79 17.75
CA ILE A 58 -3.04 0.91 18.90
C ILE A 58 -2.57 1.73 20.09
N GLY A 59 -3.35 1.75 21.17
CA GLY A 59 -3.09 2.56 22.36
C GLY A 59 -1.85 2.13 23.14
N SER A 60 -1.46 0.85 23.06
CA SER A 60 -0.23 0.35 23.68
C SER A 60 0.59 -0.54 22.74
N THR A 61 0.71 -1.83 23.02
CA THR A 61 1.59 -2.76 22.32
C THR A 61 0.87 -3.48 21.19
N LEU A 62 1.59 -3.77 20.11
CA LEU A 62 1.20 -4.76 19.10
C LEU A 62 2.05 -6.02 19.27
N THR A 63 1.44 -7.18 19.38
CA THR A 63 2.16 -8.45 19.45
C THR A 63 1.59 -9.46 18.46
N THR A 64 2.43 -10.07 17.64
CA THR A 64 2.03 -11.21 16.80
C THR A 64 2.54 -12.52 17.39
N ALA A 65 1.73 -13.57 17.33
CA ALA A 65 2.20 -14.93 17.58
C ALA A 65 3.18 -15.37 16.49
N SER A 66 3.90 -16.47 16.74
CA SER A 66 4.76 -17.10 15.73
C SER A 66 3.95 -17.55 14.51
N ASN A 67 4.53 -17.38 13.32
CA ASN A 67 3.90 -17.72 12.03
C ASN A 67 2.57 -16.99 11.75
N SER A 68 2.28 -15.89 12.46
CA SER A 68 1.16 -15.01 12.07
C SER A 68 1.39 -14.36 10.71
N LEU A 69 0.28 -14.07 10.01
CA LEU A 69 0.27 -13.55 8.64
C LEU A 69 -0.64 -12.31 8.56
N VAL A 70 -0.18 -11.26 7.90
CA VAL A 70 -1.03 -10.18 7.39
C VAL A 70 -1.15 -10.34 5.88
N ALA A 71 -2.29 -10.84 5.42
CA ALA A 71 -2.56 -11.08 4.01
C ALA A 71 -3.37 -9.92 3.43
N LEU A 72 -2.86 -9.29 2.38
CA LEU A 72 -3.58 -8.26 1.64
C LEU A 72 -4.10 -8.86 0.33
N ILE A 73 -5.40 -8.71 0.08
CA ILE A 73 -6.09 -9.30 -1.08
C ILE A 73 -6.90 -8.26 -1.84
N ASN A 74 -7.26 -8.60 -3.07
CA ASN A 74 -8.13 -7.81 -3.95
C ASN A 74 -7.69 -6.35 -4.10
N VAL A 75 -6.39 -6.10 -4.23
CA VAL A 75 -5.90 -4.74 -4.44
C VAL A 75 -6.11 -4.32 -5.90
N ALA A 76 -6.55 -3.07 -6.08
CA ALA A 76 -6.69 -2.48 -7.39
C ALA A 76 -5.36 -2.49 -8.18
N PRO A 77 -5.36 -2.89 -9.46
CA PRO A 77 -4.22 -2.69 -10.34
C PRO A 77 -4.02 -1.18 -10.58
N GLY A 78 -2.79 -0.69 -10.43
CA GLY A 78 -2.49 0.74 -10.58
C GLY A 78 -2.86 1.60 -9.37
N LEU A 79 -2.98 1.00 -8.18
CA LEU A 79 -3.00 1.73 -6.92
C LEU A 79 -1.80 2.68 -6.88
N GLU A 80 -2.05 3.98 -6.84
CA GLU A 80 -1.01 4.98 -6.53
C GLU A 80 -1.00 5.14 -5.02
N CYS A 81 0.14 4.80 -4.42
CA CYS A 81 0.28 4.95 -2.98
C CYS A 81 0.59 6.42 -2.73
N GLY A 82 -0.03 6.96 -1.71
CA GLY A 82 0.13 8.35 -1.32
C GLY A 82 -0.18 8.50 0.15
N PRO A 83 -0.19 9.72 0.70
CA PRO A 83 -0.52 9.94 2.11
C PRO A 83 -1.91 9.42 2.52
N GLU A 84 -2.80 9.20 1.54
CA GLU A 84 -4.17 8.78 1.75
C GLU A 84 -4.44 7.29 1.48
N SER A 85 -3.48 6.53 0.95
CA SER A 85 -3.60 5.10 0.63
C SER A 85 -2.46 4.29 1.26
N GLY A 86 -2.71 3.01 1.55
CA GLY A 86 -1.69 2.11 2.11
C GLY A 86 -2.01 1.56 3.50
N LEU A 87 -1.03 0.86 4.08
CA LEU A 87 -1.19 0.09 5.31
C LEU A 87 -0.29 0.63 6.42
N PHE A 88 -0.91 1.14 7.49
CA PHE A 88 -0.24 1.82 8.58
C PHE A 88 -0.62 1.27 9.94
N TRP A 89 0.38 1.14 10.80
CA TRP A 89 0.24 0.67 12.18
C TRP A 89 0.85 1.73 13.10
N GLN A 90 -0.01 2.57 13.70
CA GLN A 90 0.39 3.51 14.73
C GLN A 90 0.31 2.81 16.09
N ILE A 91 1.43 2.73 16.80
CA ILE A 91 1.56 1.91 18.01
C ILE A 91 2.03 2.77 19.18
N GLY A 92 1.19 2.85 20.20
CA GLY A 92 1.33 3.73 21.37
C GLY A 92 2.52 3.40 22.27
N SER A 93 3.05 2.18 22.18
CA SER A 93 4.32 1.80 22.78
C SER A 93 5.19 1.01 21.79
N SER A 94 5.24 -0.30 21.93
CA SER A 94 6.17 -1.16 21.21
C SER A 94 5.47 -2.24 20.39
N ALA A 95 6.11 -2.63 19.28
CA ALA A 95 5.69 -3.74 18.44
C ALA A 95 6.62 -4.94 18.64
N THR A 96 6.06 -6.15 18.76
CA THR A 96 6.81 -7.41 18.72
C THR A 96 6.23 -8.31 17.64
N ILE A 97 7.01 -8.55 16.59
CA ILE A 97 6.64 -9.44 15.50
C ILE A 97 7.24 -10.83 15.79
N GLY A 98 6.36 -11.81 15.93
CA GLY A 98 6.67 -13.20 16.25
C GLY A 98 7.58 -13.88 15.22
N THR A 99 8.26 -14.95 15.66
CA THR A 99 9.19 -15.71 14.81
C THR A 99 8.49 -16.24 13.56
N GLY A 100 9.12 -16.08 12.39
CA GLY A 100 8.59 -16.59 11.12
C GLY A 100 7.27 -15.94 10.67
N SER A 101 6.82 -14.86 11.30
CA SER A 101 5.65 -14.12 10.85
C SER A 101 5.90 -13.40 9.53
N ALA A 102 4.91 -13.38 8.65
CA ALA A 102 4.89 -12.54 7.46
C ALA A 102 3.96 -11.36 7.71
N PHE A 103 4.55 -10.22 8.09
CA PHE A 103 3.83 -9.00 8.41
C PHE A 103 3.77 -8.07 7.20
N ALA A 104 2.79 -7.18 7.13
CA ALA A 104 2.69 -6.22 6.03
C ALA A 104 2.45 -4.78 6.52
N GLY A 105 3.03 -3.82 5.79
CA GLY A 105 2.80 -2.39 5.98
C GLY A 105 3.78 -1.68 6.91
N ASN A 106 3.49 -0.41 7.20
CA ASN A 106 4.38 0.49 7.90
C ASN A 106 4.10 0.48 9.41
N LEU A 107 5.07 0.04 10.20
CA LEU A 107 5.04 0.08 11.66
C LEU A 107 5.61 1.42 12.14
N LEU A 108 4.81 2.18 12.89
CA LEU A 108 5.20 3.42 13.56
C LEU A 108 4.99 3.26 15.07
N ALA A 109 6.03 2.82 15.77
CA ALA A 109 5.99 2.58 17.21
C ALA A 109 6.60 3.74 18.01
N LEU A 110 5.92 4.13 19.10
CA LEU A 110 6.41 5.22 19.94
C LEU A 110 7.73 4.87 20.66
N THR A 111 7.88 3.63 21.13
CA THR A 111 9.06 3.20 21.89
C THR A 111 9.98 2.30 21.08
N SER A 112 9.60 1.08 20.72
CA SER A 112 10.52 0.14 20.05
C SER A 112 9.81 -0.84 19.14
N ILE A 113 10.57 -1.45 18.24
CA ILE A 113 10.09 -2.54 17.38
C ILE A 113 11.07 -3.71 17.50
N THR A 114 10.55 -4.90 17.73
CA THR A 114 11.33 -6.15 17.73
C THR A 114 10.76 -7.07 16.66
N LEU A 115 11.61 -7.48 15.71
CA LEU A 115 11.30 -8.58 14.80
C LEU A 115 12.08 -9.80 15.28
N ASN A 116 11.37 -10.82 15.73
CA ASN A 116 11.97 -12.08 16.13
C ASN A 116 12.47 -12.88 14.91
N THR A 117 13.23 -13.93 15.18
CA THR A 117 13.94 -14.73 14.17
C THR A 117 13.09 -15.04 12.95
N GLY A 118 13.56 -14.63 11.77
CA GLY A 118 12.97 -15.00 10.48
C GLY A 118 11.62 -14.35 10.17
N ALA A 119 11.13 -13.41 10.98
CA ALA A 119 9.98 -12.59 10.60
C ALA A 119 10.30 -11.71 9.37
N SER A 120 9.29 -11.39 8.58
CA SER A 120 9.38 -10.43 7.48
C SER A 120 8.38 -9.28 7.62
N ILE A 121 8.74 -8.14 7.04
CA ILE A 121 7.79 -7.06 6.72
C ILE A 121 7.78 -6.93 5.21
N ASP A 122 6.66 -7.26 4.60
CA ASP A 122 6.40 -7.06 3.18
C ASP A 122 5.69 -5.72 2.96
N PHE A 123 6.07 -5.02 1.89
CA PHE A 123 5.46 -3.74 1.50
C PHE A 123 5.41 -2.74 2.67
N GLY A 124 6.54 -2.53 3.33
CA GLY A 124 6.50 -1.86 4.62
C GLY A 124 7.82 -1.38 5.17
N ARG A 125 7.72 -0.73 6.32
CA ARG A 125 8.84 -0.09 7.03
C ARG A 125 8.68 -0.31 8.53
N ALA A 126 9.79 -0.32 9.27
CA ALA A 126 9.79 -0.34 10.73
C ALA A 126 10.41 0.96 11.26
N LEU A 127 9.59 1.80 11.91
CA LEU A 127 10.00 3.07 12.49
C LEU A 127 9.70 3.09 13.99
N ALA A 128 10.76 3.15 14.81
CA ALA A 128 10.66 3.39 16.25
C ALA A 128 11.05 4.84 16.55
N ILE A 129 10.20 5.58 17.27
CA ILE A 129 10.41 7.02 17.49
C ILE A 129 11.43 7.27 18.60
N ASN A 130 11.29 6.59 19.74
CA ASN A 130 12.09 6.86 20.95
C ASN A 130 13.00 5.69 21.35
N GLY A 131 13.24 4.73 20.46
CA GLY A 131 14.01 3.54 20.80
C GLY A 131 14.44 2.75 19.57
N ALA A 132 14.81 1.50 19.81
CA ALA A 132 15.46 0.68 18.80
C ALA A 132 14.47 -0.11 17.93
N VAL A 133 14.91 -0.38 16.70
CA VAL A 133 14.39 -1.47 15.87
C VAL A 133 15.40 -2.62 15.95
N THR A 134 14.98 -3.74 16.53
CA THR A 134 15.82 -4.93 16.72
C THR A 134 15.43 -6.01 15.72
N LEU A 135 16.42 -6.55 15.01
CA LEU A 135 16.24 -7.58 13.98
C LEU A 135 17.03 -8.84 14.33
N ASP A 136 16.45 -10.00 14.04
CA ASP A 136 17.09 -11.31 14.02
C ASP A 136 16.75 -12.03 12.71
N SER A 137 17.69 -12.04 11.77
CA SER A 137 17.57 -12.79 10.50
C SER A 137 16.30 -12.46 9.69
N ASN A 138 15.93 -11.18 9.65
CA ASN A 138 14.68 -10.71 9.03
C ASN A 138 14.88 -10.17 7.61
N ARG A 139 13.77 -10.14 6.84
CA ARG A 139 13.64 -9.38 5.58
C ARG A 139 12.66 -8.23 5.79
N ILE A 140 13.04 -7.03 5.37
CA ILE A 140 12.12 -5.89 5.27
C ILE A 140 12.13 -5.44 3.81
N ASP A 141 10.97 -5.51 3.17
CA ASP A 141 10.78 -5.07 1.79
C ASP A 141 10.06 -3.71 1.76
N ALA A 142 10.83 -2.67 1.47
CA ALA A 142 10.36 -1.30 1.31
C ALA A 142 10.42 -0.84 -0.16
N SER A 143 10.41 -1.79 -1.11
CA SER A 143 10.51 -1.49 -2.55
C SER A 143 9.34 -0.66 -3.09
N ASP A 144 8.23 -0.62 -2.37
CA ASP A 144 7.16 0.35 -2.59
C ASP A 144 7.48 1.67 -1.88
N THR A 145 7.76 2.70 -2.67
CA THR A 145 8.20 4.03 -2.20
C THR A 145 7.12 4.76 -1.41
N ASP A 146 5.86 4.34 -1.48
CA ASP A 146 4.76 5.28 -1.28
C ASP A 146 3.76 4.93 -0.16
N GLY A 147 3.82 3.76 0.47
CA GLY A 147 2.91 3.50 1.59
C GLY A 147 2.49 2.06 1.83
N GLY A 148 2.99 1.11 1.06
CA GLY A 148 2.83 -0.30 1.36
C GLY A 148 1.67 -0.92 0.61
N PHE A 149 2.05 -1.50 -0.53
CA PHE A 149 1.42 -2.47 -1.41
C PHE A 149 1.19 -1.97 -2.84
N CYS A 150 1.66 -0.77 -3.19
CA CYS A 150 1.64 -0.35 -4.58
C CYS A 150 2.65 -1.15 -5.40
N LEU A 151 2.08 -2.02 -6.25
CA LEU A 151 2.80 -2.60 -7.36
C LEU A 151 2.89 -1.50 -8.43
N GLU A 152 3.98 -0.75 -8.42
CA GLU A 152 4.32 0.13 -9.53
C GLU A 152 4.57 -0.74 -10.77
N ILE A 153 3.52 -0.95 -11.57
CA ILE A 153 3.72 -1.28 -12.97
C ILE A 153 4.25 -0.01 -13.62
N THR A 154 5.57 0.18 -13.62
CA THR A 154 6.18 1.18 -14.51
C THR A 154 5.60 0.91 -15.90
N PRO A 155 4.89 1.86 -16.52
CA PRO A 155 4.41 1.63 -17.87
C PRO A 155 5.67 1.39 -18.71
N VAL A 156 5.79 0.20 -19.30
CA VAL A 156 6.79 -0.04 -20.34
C VAL A 156 6.66 1.14 -21.30
N PRO A 157 7.72 1.96 -21.52
CA PRO A 157 7.63 3.05 -22.47
C PRO A 157 7.31 2.42 -23.82
N GLU A 158 6.07 2.58 -24.27
CA GLU A 158 5.67 2.09 -25.58
C GLU A 158 6.64 2.70 -26.60
N PRO A 159 7.35 1.89 -27.40
CA PRO A 159 8.14 2.44 -28.48
C PRO A 159 7.16 3.01 -29.53
N GLY A 160 6.94 4.33 -29.48
CA GLY A 160 6.67 5.10 -30.69
C GLY A 160 5.23 5.30 -31.16
N THR A 161 4.22 5.37 -30.30
CA THR A 161 2.86 5.76 -30.77
C THR A 161 2.79 7.23 -31.27
N TYR A 162 3.76 8.07 -30.91
CA TYR A 162 3.89 9.43 -31.49
C TYR A 162 4.19 9.44 -33.00
N GLY A 163 4.68 8.33 -33.59
CA GLY A 163 4.91 8.22 -35.04
C GLY A 163 3.63 8.00 -35.86
N MET A 164 2.57 7.46 -35.25
CA MET A 164 1.37 7.03 -35.99
C MET A 164 0.22 8.04 -35.96
N ALA A 165 0.31 9.10 -35.15
CA ALA A 165 -0.56 10.26 -35.27
C ALA A 165 -0.14 11.20 -36.42
N GLY A 166 1.15 11.22 -36.78
CA GLY A 166 1.69 12.01 -37.90
C GLY A 166 1.37 11.44 -39.28
N CYS A 167 1.31 10.12 -39.41
CA CYS A 167 1.01 9.45 -40.70
C CYS A 167 -0.46 9.60 -41.14
N ALA A 168 -1.39 9.83 -40.21
CA ALA A 168 -2.79 10.05 -40.55
C ALA A 168 -3.03 11.43 -41.21
N LEU A 169 -2.30 12.48 -40.83
CA LEU A 169 -2.49 13.83 -41.42
C LEU A 169 -1.91 13.98 -42.84
N LEU A 170 -0.89 13.21 -43.22
CA LEU A 170 -0.28 13.29 -44.56
C LEU A 170 -1.12 12.59 -45.66
N LEU A 171 -1.93 11.59 -45.30
CA LEU A 171 -2.85 10.94 -46.24
C LEU A 171 -4.09 11.80 -46.54
N PHE A 172 -4.56 12.62 -45.60
CA PHE A 172 -5.68 13.54 -45.85
C PHE A 172 -5.27 14.76 -46.70
N ALA A 173 -4.03 15.26 -46.58
CA ALA A 173 -3.53 16.38 -47.39
C ALA A 173 -3.29 16.00 -48.86
N THR A 174 -2.88 14.76 -49.16
CA THR A 174 -2.68 14.32 -50.55
C THR A 174 -3.99 14.01 -51.28
N LEU A 175 -5.03 13.57 -50.55
CA LEU A 175 -6.36 13.34 -51.11
C LEU A 175 -7.15 14.63 -51.36
N SER A 176 -6.99 15.67 -50.52
CA SER A 176 -7.64 16.97 -50.75
C SER A 176 -7.03 17.72 -51.95
N HIS A 177 -5.72 17.63 -52.16
CA HIS A 177 -5.05 18.20 -53.34
C HIS A 177 -5.40 17.48 -54.66
N ARG A 178 -5.63 16.16 -54.64
CA ARG A 178 -6.12 15.45 -55.85
C ARG A 178 -7.54 15.88 -56.24
N ARG A 179 -8.41 16.21 -55.28
CA ARG A 179 -9.78 16.68 -55.58
C ARG A 179 -9.81 18.09 -56.16
N GLN A 180 -8.93 19.00 -55.74
CA GLN A 180 -8.89 20.37 -56.27
C GLN A 180 -8.40 20.45 -57.73
N LYS A 181 -7.46 19.57 -58.14
CA LYS A 181 -6.95 19.57 -59.53
C LYS A 181 -7.99 19.13 -60.57
N HIS A 182 -8.98 18.32 -60.20
CA HIS A 182 -10.05 17.91 -61.11
C HIS A 182 -11.16 18.97 -61.29
N ALA A 183 -11.28 19.94 -60.38
CA ALA A 183 -12.28 21.01 -60.49
C ALA A 183 -11.86 22.16 -61.43
N CYS A 184 -10.58 22.25 -61.82
CA CYS A 184 -10.06 23.35 -62.65
C CYS A 184 -9.83 22.97 -64.13
N SER A 185 -10.26 21.77 -64.56
CA SER A 185 -10.12 21.29 -65.95
C SER A 185 -11.45 21.30 -66.74
N ARG A 186 -12.50 21.92 -66.22
CA ARG A 186 -13.76 22.20 -66.95
C ARG A 186 -14.16 23.66 -66.67
N ALA A 187 -13.52 24.56 -67.39
CA ALA A 187 -14.00 25.92 -67.68
C ALA A 187 -13.68 26.19 -69.15
#